data_AF-A0A7S3XJG5-F1
#
_entry.id   AF-A0A7S3XJG5-F1
#
_cell.length_a   1.000
_cell.length_b   1.000
_cell.length_c   1.000
_cell.angle_alpha   90.00
_cell.angle_beta   90.00
_cell.angle_gamma   90.00
#
_symmetry.space_group_name_H-M   'P 1'
#
loop_
_entity.id
_entity.type
_entity.pdbx_description
1 polymer ?
#
loop_
_entity_poly.entity_id
_entity_poly.type
_entity_poly.pdbx_seq_one_letter_code
_entity_poly.pdbx_strand_id
1 'polypeptide(L)'
;KDDEDEKIEWYRHREWKPAEPKQEFAPSKLDQPVAVANDVGTQKKAEASQWNVAGTWEERNMIGWAKAELASLLVGVSADMDGKGLVKVDKIDSIEGDCSIPIVRGRPRYIFDLL
;
A
#
# COMPACT_ATOMS: atom_id res chain seq x y z
N LYS A 1 -27.78 31.88 -47.96
CA LYS A 1 -28.44 31.64 -46.65
C LYS A 1 -27.43 30.82 -45.89
N ASP A 2 -26.51 31.52 -45.24
CA ASP A 2 -25.52 30.90 -44.37
C ASP A 2 -25.82 31.43 -42.98
N ASP A 3 -26.06 30.48 -42.09
CA ASP A 3 -26.54 30.68 -40.75
C ASP A 3 -25.56 31.53 -39.95
N GLU A 4 -26.08 32.54 -39.27
CA GLU A 4 -25.33 33.35 -38.32
C GLU A 4 -24.79 32.43 -37.22
N ASP A 5 -23.48 32.22 -37.21
CA ASP A 5 -22.74 31.68 -36.07
C ASP A 5 -22.91 32.65 -34.89
N GLU A 6 -23.99 32.47 -34.13
CA GLU A 6 -24.23 33.11 -32.85
C GLU A 6 -23.00 32.90 -31.97
N LYS A 7 -22.28 33.99 -31.76
CA LYS A 7 -21.12 34.07 -30.88
C LYS A 7 -21.53 33.70 -29.46
N ILE A 8 -21.26 32.46 -29.09
CA ILE A 8 -21.54 31.89 -27.78
C ILE A 8 -20.73 32.63 -26.69
N GLU A 9 -21.33 33.65 -26.07
CA GLU A 9 -20.66 34.48 -25.05
C GLU A 9 -20.51 33.82 -23.67
N TRP A 10 -21.08 32.63 -23.45
CA TRP A 10 -21.10 32.00 -22.12
C TRP A 10 -19.83 31.21 -21.77
N TYR A 11 -18.96 30.90 -22.75
CA TYR A 11 -17.63 30.32 -22.51
C TYR A 11 -16.54 31.41 -22.56
N ARG A 12 -16.56 32.33 -21.59
CA ARG A 12 -15.38 33.15 -21.29
C ARG A 12 -14.38 32.29 -20.52
N HIS A 13 -13.49 31.61 -21.24
CA HIS A 13 -12.23 31.18 -20.65
C HIS A 13 -11.59 32.44 -20.05
N ARG A 14 -11.57 32.53 -18.72
CA ARG A 14 -10.67 33.46 -18.03
C ARG A 14 -9.29 32.97 -18.46
N GLU A 15 -8.74 33.55 -19.51
CA GLU A 15 -7.41 33.22 -20.01
C GLU A 15 -6.47 33.49 -18.84
N TRP A 16 -6.18 32.43 -18.09
CA TRP A 16 -5.12 32.46 -17.11
C TRP A 16 -3.84 32.57 -17.92
N LYS A 17 -3.38 33.80 -18.08
CA LYS A 17 -2.05 34.11 -18.58
C LYS A 17 -1.16 34.09 -17.34
N PRO A 18 -0.35 33.04 -17.12
CA PRO A 18 0.65 33.11 -16.09
C PRO A 18 1.49 34.38 -16.35
N ALA A 19 1.61 35.23 -15.34
CA ALA A 19 2.44 36.44 -15.42
C ALA A 19 3.92 36.09 -15.63
N GLU A 20 4.29 34.85 -15.32
CA GLU A 20 5.63 34.31 -15.44
C GLU A 20 5.78 33.54 -16.76
N PRO A 21 6.90 33.72 -17.48
CA PRO A 21 7.17 32.98 -18.70
C PRO A 21 7.21 31.47 -18.43
N LYS A 22 6.74 30.68 -19.39
CA LYS A 22 6.73 29.22 -19.33
C LYS A 22 8.15 28.71 -19.08
N GLN A 23 8.42 28.22 -17.88
CA GLN A 23 9.72 27.68 -17.52
C GLN A 23 9.84 26.25 -18.04
N GLU A 24 10.83 26.01 -18.91
CA GLU A 24 11.13 24.67 -19.42
C GLU A 24 12.04 23.93 -18.42
N PHE A 25 11.47 22.96 -17.71
CA PHE A 25 12.22 22.07 -16.82
C PHE A 25 12.82 20.92 -17.63
N ALA A 26 13.92 21.19 -18.34
CA ALA A 26 14.70 20.16 -18.99
C ALA A 26 15.74 19.57 -18.01
N PRO A 27 15.91 18.25 -17.92
CA PRO A 27 16.91 17.63 -17.05
C PRO A 27 18.32 18.08 -17.46
N SER A 28 19.04 18.69 -16.52
CA SER A 28 20.43 19.10 -16.73
C SER A 28 21.35 17.89 -16.59
N LYS A 29 22.29 17.75 -17.53
CA LYS A 29 23.30 16.68 -17.50
C LYS A 29 24.26 16.93 -16.32
N LEU A 30 24.48 15.91 -15.50
CA LEU A 30 25.45 15.95 -14.41
C LEU A 30 26.87 15.76 -14.99
N ASP A 31 27.71 16.80 -14.93
CA ASP A 31 29.11 16.75 -15.42
C ASP A 31 30.13 16.35 -14.34
N GLN A 32 29.67 15.93 -13.15
CA GLN A 32 30.57 15.48 -12.08
C GLN A 32 30.34 14.00 -11.77
N PRO A 33 31.41 13.19 -11.67
CA PRO A 33 31.31 11.91 -11.00
C PRO A 33 31.06 12.21 -9.52
N VAL A 34 29.80 12.13 -9.09
CA VAL A 34 29.47 12.12 -7.67
C VAL A 34 30.20 10.95 -7.05
N ALA A 35 31.21 11.26 -6.24
CA ALA A 35 31.83 10.29 -5.36
C ALA A 35 30.71 9.63 -4.55
N VAL A 36 30.58 8.31 -4.68
CA VAL A 36 29.76 7.47 -3.81
C VAL A 36 30.34 7.59 -2.40
N ALA A 37 29.85 8.57 -1.65
CA ALA A 37 30.04 8.63 -0.22
C ALA A 37 29.26 7.45 0.38
N ASN A 38 29.99 6.39 0.73
CA ASN A 38 29.52 5.37 1.65
C ASN A 38 29.39 6.01 3.03
N ASP A 39 28.29 6.72 3.26
CA ASP A 39 27.92 7.19 4.59
C ASP A 39 27.06 6.11 5.26
N VAL A 40 27.73 5.34 6.14
CA VAL A 40 27.10 4.38 7.05
C VAL A 40 26.48 5.19 8.18
N GLY A 41 25.27 5.70 7.94
CA GLY A 41 24.58 6.51 8.93
C GLY A 41 23.15 6.83 8.52
N THR A 42 22.19 6.05 9.05
CA THR A 42 20.74 6.17 8.82
C THR A 42 20.31 6.03 7.36
N GLN A 43 19.93 4.82 6.97
CA GLN A 43 19.20 4.55 5.74
C GLN A 43 17.91 5.38 5.69
N LYS A 44 17.99 6.60 5.14
CA LYS A 44 16.89 7.18 4.39
C LYS A 44 16.77 6.28 3.16
N LYS A 45 15.95 5.25 3.32
CA LYS A 45 15.41 4.46 2.23
C LYS A 45 15.02 5.48 1.15
N ALA A 46 15.49 5.28 -0.08
CA ALA A 46 15.15 6.12 -1.23
C ALA A 46 13.64 5.98 -1.49
N GLU A 47 12.85 6.61 -0.63
CA GLU A 47 11.42 6.40 -0.50
C GLU A 47 10.71 7.37 -1.41
N ALA A 48 10.51 6.89 -2.63
CA ALA A 48 9.39 7.22 -3.50
C ALA A 48 9.19 8.72 -3.82
N SER A 49 8.26 9.01 -4.73
CA SER A 49 7.90 10.38 -5.08
C SER A 49 7.43 11.16 -3.84
N GLN A 50 7.58 12.49 -3.84
CA GLN A 50 7.08 13.37 -2.76
C GLN A 50 5.60 13.13 -2.41
N TRP A 51 4.83 12.52 -3.32
CA TRP A 51 3.46 12.08 -3.08
C TRP A 51 3.31 11.04 -1.95
N ASN A 52 4.35 10.24 -1.69
CA ASN A 52 4.34 9.16 -0.70
C ASN A 52 5.02 9.54 0.62
N VAL A 53 5.46 10.80 0.78
CA VAL A 53 6.14 11.29 2.00
C VAL A 53 5.30 11.13 3.27
N ALA A 54 3.98 11.06 3.15
CA ALA A 54 3.08 10.89 4.29
C ALA A 54 2.86 9.44 4.75
N GLY A 55 3.47 8.43 4.11
CA GLY A 55 3.20 7.02 4.44
C GLY A 55 1.71 6.70 4.33
N THR A 56 1.11 7.11 3.21
CA THR A 56 -0.36 7.14 3.05
C THR A 56 -0.98 5.76 3.24
N TRP A 57 -0.32 4.73 2.71
CA TRP A 57 -0.75 3.35 2.83
C TRP A 57 0.44 2.40 2.56
N GLU A 58 0.72 1.49 3.48
CA GLU A 58 1.57 0.31 3.27
C GLU A 58 0.79 -0.93 3.67
N GLU A 59 0.92 -2.05 2.98
CA GLU A 59 0.25 -3.30 3.36
C GLU A 59 1.24 -4.45 3.50
N ARG A 60 1.04 -5.25 4.54
CA ARG A 60 1.74 -6.52 4.74
C ARG A 60 0.74 -7.65 4.59
N ASN A 61 0.98 -8.53 3.62
CA ASN A 61 0.23 -9.78 3.51
C ASN A 61 0.72 -10.75 4.59
N MET A 62 -0.18 -11.23 5.44
CA MET A 62 0.08 -12.09 6.59
C MET A 62 -0.54 -13.49 6.45
N ILE A 63 -1.13 -13.85 5.29
CA ILE A 63 -1.82 -15.13 5.12
C ILE A 63 -0.93 -16.34 5.38
N GLY A 64 0.34 -16.29 4.97
CA GLY A 64 1.28 -17.39 5.18
C GLY A 64 1.60 -17.60 6.67
N TRP A 65 1.80 -16.51 7.41
CA TRP A 65 2.00 -16.55 8.85
C TRP A 65 0.75 -17.04 9.58
N ALA A 66 -0.42 -16.49 9.24
CA ALA A 66 -1.68 -16.84 9.89
C ALA A 66 -2.02 -18.33 9.73
N LYS A 67 -1.81 -18.90 8.53
CA LYS A 67 -1.99 -20.34 8.29
C LYS A 67 -1.08 -21.21 9.14
N ALA A 68 0.19 -20.85 9.25
CA ALA A 68 1.15 -21.57 10.08
C ALA A 68 0.80 -21.48 11.57
N GLU A 69 0.42 -20.29 12.04
CA GLU A 69 0.06 -20.05 13.44
C GLU A 69 -1.21 -20.82 13.82
N LEU A 70 -2.26 -20.75 13.00
CA LEU A 70 -3.51 -21.51 13.23
C LEU A 70 -3.26 -23.02 13.26
N ALA A 71 -2.45 -23.53 12.34
CA ALA A 71 -2.07 -24.95 12.36
C ALA A 71 -1.35 -25.33 13.66
N SER A 72 -0.41 -24.51 14.11
CA SER A 72 0.32 -24.76 15.35
C SER A 72 -0.57 -24.69 16.60
N LEU A 73 -1.60 -23.82 16.61
CA LEU A 73 -2.47 -23.64 17.75
C LEU A 73 -3.58 -24.69 17.85
N LEU A 74 -4.11 -25.15 16.71
CA LEU A 74 -5.26 -26.05 16.68
C LEU A 74 -4.84 -27.53 16.69
N VAL A 75 -3.80 -27.90 15.95
CA VAL A 75 -3.36 -29.30 15.90
C VAL A 75 -2.88 -29.71 17.28
N GLY A 76 -3.47 -30.77 17.83
CA GLY A 76 -3.14 -31.22 19.17
C GLY A 76 -4.16 -30.86 20.24
N VAL A 77 -5.01 -29.86 19.99
CA VAL A 77 -6.07 -29.47 20.94
C VAL A 77 -6.99 -30.67 21.16
N SER A 78 -7.25 -30.98 22.43
CA SER A 78 -8.09 -32.10 22.82
C SER A 78 -9.05 -31.75 23.94
N ALA A 79 -10.23 -32.36 23.92
CA ALA A 79 -11.24 -32.25 24.95
C ALA A 79 -11.61 -33.66 25.45
N ASP A 80 -11.57 -33.84 26.77
CA ASP A 80 -12.06 -35.06 27.43
C ASP A 80 -13.60 -35.03 27.48
N MET A 81 -14.22 -36.18 27.22
CA MET A 81 -15.67 -36.36 27.22
C MET A 81 -16.15 -36.99 28.54
N ASP A 82 -15.73 -36.44 29.67
CA ASP A 82 -16.04 -36.93 31.02
C ASP A 82 -15.73 -38.42 31.18
N GLY A 83 -14.54 -38.85 30.73
CA GLY A 83 -14.07 -40.23 30.78
C GLY A 83 -14.71 -41.18 29.77
N LYS A 84 -15.57 -40.69 28.86
CA LYS A 84 -16.17 -41.50 27.77
C LYS A 84 -15.31 -41.57 26.51
N GLY A 85 -14.28 -40.73 26.43
CA GLY A 85 -13.38 -40.65 25.29
C GLY A 85 -12.63 -39.33 25.22
N LEU A 86 -11.72 -39.23 24.28
CA LEU A 86 -10.93 -38.04 24.00
C LEU A 86 -11.17 -37.60 22.55
N VAL A 87 -11.62 -36.37 22.36
CA VAL A 87 -11.68 -35.73 21.04
C VAL A 87 -10.42 -34.91 20.85
N LYS A 88 -9.77 -35.03 19.69
CA LYS A 88 -8.55 -34.30 19.36
C LYS A 88 -8.58 -33.80 17.93
N VAL A 89 -8.05 -32.61 17.70
CA VAL A 89 -7.75 -32.11 16.35
C VAL A 89 -6.46 -32.80 15.86
N ASP A 90 -6.62 -33.65 14.85
CA ASP A 90 -5.53 -34.43 14.26
C ASP A 90 -4.74 -33.63 13.21
N LYS A 91 -5.45 -33.02 12.27
CA LYS A 91 -4.88 -32.23 11.18
C LYS A 91 -5.85 -31.14 10.73
N ILE A 92 -5.32 -30.15 10.03
CA ILE A 92 -6.10 -29.16 9.30
C ILE A 92 -6.00 -29.49 7.81
N ASP A 93 -7.14 -29.64 7.14
CA ASP A 93 -7.19 -29.98 5.72
C ASP A 93 -6.96 -28.76 4.82
N SER A 94 -7.61 -27.64 5.12
CA SER A 94 -7.44 -26.37 4.43
C SER A 94 -7.67 -25.19 5.36
N ILE A 95 -7.06 -24.05 5.04
CA ILE A 95 -7.36 -22.74 5.61
C ILE A 95 -7.50 -21.79 4.43
N GLU A 96 -8.65 -21.13 4.33
CA GLU A 96 -8.98 -20.22 3.23
C GLU A 96 -9.27 -18.81 3.75
N GLY A 97 -9.24 -17.82 2.86
CA GLY A 97 -9.47 -16.41 3.19
C GLY A 97 -8.21 -15.54 3.20
N ASP A 98 -8.32 -14.41 3.87
CA ASP A 98 -7.37 -13.29 3.78
C ASP A 98 -6.88 -12.85 5.15
N CYS A 99 -5.62 -12.41 5.21
CA CYS A 99 -5.03 -11.82 6.40
C CYS A 99 -4.00 -10.78 5.99
N SER A 100 -4.22 -9.52 6.38
CA SER A 100 -3.29 -8.44 6.09
C SER A 100 -3.24 -7.37 7.18
N ILE A 101 -2.13 -6.64 7.18
CA ILE A 101 -1.90 -5.52 8.11
C ILE A 101 -1.62 -4.26 7.29
N PRO A 102 -2.67 -3.51 6.88
CA PRO A 102 -2.48 -2.20 6.31
C PRO A 102 -2.10 -1.15 7.37
N ILE A 103 -1.07 -0.37 7.07
CA ILE A 103 -0.60 0.77 7.84
C ILE A 103 -1.11 2.03 7.14
N VAL A 104 -2.11 2.68 7.72
CA VAL A 104 -2.74 3.89 7.18
C VAL A 104 -2.33 5.08 8.01
N ARG A 105 -1.58 6.01 7.42
CA ARG A 105 -1.04 7.20 8.12
C ARG A 105 -0.29 6.82 9.40
N GLY A 106 0.60 5.83 9.30
CA GLY A 106 1.40 5.32 10.41
C GLY A 106 0.63 4.48 11.44
N ARG A 107 -0.67 4.23 11.28
CA ARG A 107 -1.45 3.38 12.19
C ARG A 107 -1.76 2.02 11.57
N PRO A 108 -1.34 0.90 12.19
CA PRO A 108 -1.70 -0.42 11.70
C PRO A 108 -3.20 -0.66 11.88
N ARG A 109 -3.75 -1.44 10.96
CA ARG A 109 -5.08 -2.02 10.98
C ARG A 109 -4.90 -3.51 10.76
N TYR A 110 -5.66 -4.33 11.48
CA TYR A 110 -5.60 -5.78 11.36
C TYR A 110 -6.89 -6.21 10.67
N ILE A 111 -6.77 -6.77 9.48
CA ILE A 111 -7.90 -7.24 8.69
C ILE A 111 -7.65 -8.72 8.45
N PHE A 112 -8.58 -9.55 8.89
CA PHE A 112 -8.53 -10.97 8.65
C PHE A 112 -9.94 -11.52 8.55
N ASP A 113 -10.11 -12.47 7.64
CA ASP A 113 -11.27 -13.32 7.52
C ASP A 113 -10.76 -14.67 7.05
N LEU A 114 -10.78 -15.68 7.92
CA LEU A 114 -10.19 -16.98 7.70
C LEU A 114 -11.23 -18.06 8.02
N LEU A 115 -11.33 -19.04 7.12
CA LEU A 115 -12.25 -20.19 7.21
C LEU A 115 -11.47 -21.50 7.25
#